data_AF-A0A2Z4IRH9-F1
#
_entry.id   AF-A0A2Z4IRH9-F1
#
_cell.length_a   1.000
_cell.length_b   1.000
_cell.length_c   1.000
_cell.angle_alpha   90.00
_cell.angle_beta   90.00
_cell.angle_gamma   90.00
#
_symmetry.space_group_name_H-M   'P 1'
#
loop_
_entity.id
_entity.type
_entity.pdbx_description
1 polymer ?
#
loop_
_entity_poly.entity_id
_entity_poly.type
_entity_poly.pdbx_seq_one_letter_code
_entity_poly.pdbx_strand_id
1 'polypeptide(L)'
;MLLWTFTGMEKLLGYNSYLGEIKNQVFPMAWAEWIAPAVLVAELGLALLLLAGPTRQLGLALSILLMGVFATYIGLVWMGAFPRVPCSCAGFLESMGWPAHFVFNSIFILAGLFGLLWKPKDRKTEHAT
;
A
#
# COMPACT_ATOMS: atom_id res chain seq x y z
N MET A 1 7.73 -5.19 3.10
CA MET A 1 8.96 -4.72 2.42
C MET A 1 8.84 -4.97 0.94
N LEU A 2 8.88 -6.24 0.48
CA LEU A 2 8.84 -6.57 -0.95
C LEU A 2 7.70 -5.92 -1.73
N LEU A 3 6.48 -5.92 -1.16
CA LEU A 3 5.32 -5.26 -1.76
C LEU A 3 5.59 -3.79 -2.08
N TRP A 4 5.97 -3.00 -1.06
CA TRP A 4 6.24 -1.57 -1.21
C TRP A 4 7.46 -1.27 -2.07
N THR A 5 8.48 -2.13 -2.03
CA THR A 5 9.63 -2.02 -2.93
C THR A 5 9.19 -2.22 -4.38
N PHE A 6 8.42 -3.25 -4.68
CA PHE A 6 7.95 -3.54 -6.03
C PHE A 6 7.05 -2.43 -6.57
N THR A 7 6.00 -2.04 -5.83
CA THR A 7 5.05 -1.03 -6.29
C THR A 7 5.67 0.36 -6.36
N GLY A 8 6.53 0.70 -5.41
CA GLY A 8 7.23 1.99 -5.39
C GLY A 8 8.23 2.10 -6.53
N MET A 9 8.97 1.02 -6.84
CA MET A 9 9.91 1.01 -7.96
C MET A 9 9.19 1.05 -9.31
N GLU A 10 8.06 0.35 -9.47
CA GLU A 10 7.23 0.44 -10.67
C GLU A 10 6.81 1.90 -10.92
N LYS A 11 6.27 2.58 -9.89
CA LYS A 11 5.86 3.99 -9.98
C LYS A 11 7.03 4.94 -10.21
N LEU A 12 8.20 4.66 -9.64
CA LEU A 12 9.39 5.48 -9.83
C LEU A 12 9.88 5.41 -11.28
N LEU A 13 9.95 4.21 -11.85
CA LEU A 13 10.42 3.98 -13.21
C LEU A 13 9.38 4.39 -14.26
N GLY A 14 8.09 4.31 -13.93
CA GLY A 14 6.95 4.62 -14.80
C GLY A 14 6.14 5.85 -14.39
N TYR A 15 6.78 6.86 -13.79
CA TYR A 15 6.06 7.97 -13.11
C TYR A 15 5.05 8.70 -13.99
N ASN A 16 5.34 8.93 -15.27
CA ASN A 16 4.42 9.62 -16.18
C ASN A 16 3.13 8.82 -16.43
N SER A 17 3.24 7.50 -16.59
CA SER A 17 2.08 6.61 -16.74
C SER A 17 1.26 6.61 -15.46
N TYR A 18 1.94 6.44 -14.32
CA TYR A 18 1.33 6.48 -12.99
C TYR A 18 0.62 7.82 -12.70
N LEU A 19 1.20 8.96 -13.08
CA LEU A 19 0.53 10.25 -12.94
C LEU A 19 -0.74 10.32 -13.81
N GLY A 20 -0.69 9.77 -15.02
CA GLY A 20 -1.86 9.62 -15.89
C GLY A 20 -2.97 8.79 -15.23
N GLU A 21 -2.61 7.72 -14.53
CA GLU A 21 -3.54 6.87 -13.79
C GLU A 21 -4.20 7.61 -12.63
N ILE A 22 -3.43 8.38 -11.87
CA ILE A 22 -3.95 9.22 -10.78
C ILE A 22 -4.88 10.30 -11.35
N LYS A 23 -4.53 10.92 -12.48
CA LYS A 23 -5.40 11.89 -13.19
C LYS A 23 -6.70 11.26 -13.67
N ASN A 24 -6.72 9.95 -13.95
CA ASN A 24 -7.93 9.22 -14.32
C ASN A 24 -8.79 8.79 -13.11
N GLN A 25 -8.32 8.94 -11.87
CA GLN A 25 -9.12 8.64 -10.68
C GLN A 25 -10.24 9.67 -10.45
N VAL A 26 -11.16 9.38 -9.55
CA VAL A 26 -12.31 10.26 -9.22
C VAL A 26 -11.91 11.61 -8.60
N PHE A 27 -10.62 11.82 -8.30
CA PHE A 27 -10.09 13.04 -7.71
C PHE A 27 -10.02 14.21 -8.71
N PRO A 28 -10.06 15.46 -8.23
CA PRO A 28 -9.78 16.62 -9.07
C PRO A 28 -8.39 16.53 -9.71
N MET A 29 -8.25 16.93 -10.98
CA MET A 29 -6.97 16.88 -11.70
C MET A 29 -5.85 17.64 -10.98
N ALA A 30 -6.16 18.75 -10.32
CA ALA A 30 -5.20 19.53 -9.55
C ALA A 30 -4.62 18.76 -8.34
N TRP A 31 -5.32 17.76 -7.84
CA TRP A 31 -4.85 16.94 -6.71
C TRP A 31 -3.92 15.83 -7.18
N ALA A 32 -4.00 15.42 -8.45
CA ALA A 32 -3.19 14.33 -8.97
C ALA A 32 -1.68 14.60 -8.84
N GLU A 33 -1.27 15.86 -9.04
CA GLU A 33 0.13 16.28 -8.95
C GLU A 33 0.67 16.30 -7.51
N TRP A 34 -0.23 16.25 -6.51
CA TRP A 34 0.14 16.11 -5.10
C TRP A 34 0.04 14.66 -4.62
N ILE A 35 -1.04 13.96 -5.01
CA ILE A 35 -1.30 12.56 -4.62
C ILE A 35 -0.25 11.63 -5.21
N ALA A 36 0.08 11.80 -6.50
CA ALA A 36 1.02 10.94 -7.18
C ALA A 36 2.38 10.87 -6.46
N PRO A 37 3.11 11.98 -6.24
CA PRO A 37 4.38 11.93 -5.54
C PRO A 37 4.23 11.56 -4.07
N ALA A 38 3.13 11.94 -3.39
CA ALA A 38 2.92 11.58 -1.99
C ALA A 38 2.82 10.05 -1.79
N VAL A 39 2.06 9.36 -2.63
CA VAL A 39 1.94 7.90 -2.58
C VAL A 39 3.26 7.23 -2.96
N LEU A 40 3.96 7.71 -4.00
CA LEU A 40 5.28 7.18 -4.37
C LEU A 40 6.29 7.28 -3.21
N VAL A 41 6.38 8.46 -2.57
CA VAL A 41 7.26 8.68 -1.43
C VAL A 41 6.85 7.82 -0.25
N ALA A 42 5.55 7.68 0.02
CA ALA A 42 5.06 6.83 1.09
C ALA A 42 5.44 5.35 0.87
N GLU A 43 5.28 4.82 -0.34
CA GLU A 43 5.63 3.43 -0.66
C GLU A 43 7.13 3.17 -0.50
N LEU A 44 7.99 4.01 -1.09
CA LEU A 44 9.44 3.87 -0.93
C LEU A 44 9.88 4.07 0.52
N GLY A 45 9.29 5.04 1.24
CA GLY A 45 9.54 5.26 2.66
C GLY A 45 9.15 4.06 3.52
N LEU A 46 8.00 3.44 3.25
CA LEU A 46 7.58 2.20 3.94
C LEU A 46 8.51 1.03 3.63
N ALA A 47 9.02 0.92 2.41
CA ALA A 47 10.03 -0.10 2.08
C ALA A 47 11.29 0.06 2.94
N LEU A 48 11.77 1.30 3.12
CA LEU A 48 12.92 1.61 3.97
C LEU A 48 12.64 1.36 5.46
N LEU A 49 11.47 1.80 5.97
CA LEU A 49 11.09 1.59 7.37
C LEU A 49 11.00 0.09 7.72
N LEU A 50 10.56 -0.75 6.78
CA LEU A 50 10.46 -2.19 6.99
C LEU A 50 11.80 -2.94 6.81
N LEU A 51 12.82 -2.29 6.25
CA LEU A 51 14.15 -2.89 6.06
C LEU A 51 14.92 -2.96 7.38
N ALA A 52 14.87 -1.91 8.21
CA ALA A 52 15.62 -1.84 9.46
C ALA A 52 14.81 -2.36 10.65
N GLY A 53 15.47 -3.15 11.51
CA GLY A 53 14.86 -3.76 12.70
C GLY A 53 14.18 -2.76 13.66
N PRO A 54 14.83 -1.63 14.02
CA PRO A 54 14.24 -0.64 14.94
C PRO A 54 12.99 0.04 14.40
N THR A 55 12.91 0.30 13.09
CA THR A 55 11.79 1.00 12.46
C THR A 55 10.68 0.07 11.99
N ARG A 56 10.89 -1.24 12.05
CA ARG A 56 9.98 -2.24 11.46
C ARG A 56 8.58 -2.19 12.05
N GLN A 57 8.42 -1.97 13.36
CA GLN A 57 7.09 -1.86 13.97
C GLN A 57 6.34 -0.62 13.47
N LEU A 58 7.02 0.52 13.37
CA LEU A 58 6.45 1.74 12.79
C LEU A 58 6.09 1.50 11.31
N GLY A 59 6.99 0.87 10.54
CA GLY A 59 6.74 0.50 9.15
C GLY A 59 5.51 -0.41 8.98
N LEU A 60 5.31 -1.38 9.88
CA LEU A 60 4.13 -2.25 9.86
C LEU A 60 2.85 -1.47 10.19
N ALA A 61 2.87 -0.62 11.22
CA ALA A 61 1.71 0.20 11.59
C ALA A 61 1.30 1.15 10.44
N LEU A 62 2.27 1.84 9.84
CA LEU A 62 2.01 2.71 8.70
C LEU A 62 1.61 1.93 7.43
N SER A 63 2.10 0.70 7.25
CA SER A 63 1.67 -0.17 6.15
C SER A 63 0.19 -0.54 6.28
N ILE A 64 -0.27 -0.88 7.48
CA ILE A 64 -1.68 -1.18 7.77
C ILE A 64 -2.53 0.06 7.48
N LEU A 65 -2.09 1.24 7.93
CA LEU A 65 -2.80 2.49 7.67
C LEU A 65 -2.94 2.75 6.17
N LEU A 66 -1.83 2.70 5.41
CA LEU A 66 -1.86 2.99 3.98
C LEU A 66 -2.68 1.96 3.19
N MET A 67 -2.55 0.67 3.53
CA MET A 67 -3.39 -0.38 2.96
C MET A 67 -4.87 -0.17 3.29
N GLY A 68 -5.19 0.29 4.50
CA GLY A 68 -6.55 0.65 4.90
C GLY A 68 -7.12 1.80 4.06
N VAL A 69 -6.33 2.83 3.79
CA VAL A 69 -6.72 3.93 2.89
C VAL A 69 -7.00 3.41 1.48
N PHE A 70 -6.11 2.59 0.91
CA PHE A 70 -6.31 2.00 -0.41
C PHE A 70 -7.53 1.07 -0.47
N ALA A 71 -7.70 0.19 0.51
CA ALA A 71 -8.85 -0.70 0.60
C ALA A 71 -10.16 0.10 0.71
N THR A 72 -10.20 1.16 1.53
CA THR A 72 -11.37 2.02 1.67
C THR A 72 -11.72 2.69 0.34
N TYR A 73 -10.74 3.27 -0.35
CA TYR A 73 -10.94 3.89 -1.66
C TYR A 73 -11.49 2.88 -2.69
N ILE A 74 -10.84 1.73 -2.83
CA ILE A 74 -11.25 0.65 -3.73
C ILE A 74 -12.66 0.16 -3.40
N GLY A 75 -12.98 0.00 -2.11
CA GLY A 75 -14.30 -0.42 -1.65
C GLY A 75 -15.38 0.59 -2.03
N LEU A 76 -15.11 1.89 -1.86
CA LEU A 76 -16.05 2.96 -2.26
C LEU A 76 -16.28 2.98 -3.77
N VAL A 77 -15.23 2.80 -4.58
CA VAL A 77 -15.36 2.69 -6.04
C VAL A 77 -16.18 1.45 -6.41
N TRP A 78 -15.87 0.30 -5.81
CA TRP A 78 -16.55 -0.96 -6.10
C TRP A 78 -18.04 -0.94 -5.73
N MET A 79 -18.39 -0.28 -4.61
CA MET A 79 -19.78 -0.09 -4.17
C MET A 79 -20.54 0.99 -4.96
N GLY A 80 -19.91 1.65 -5.94
CA GLY A 80 -20.55 2.67 -6.75
C GLY A 80 -20.81 3.99 -6.00
N ALA A 81 -19.98 4.32 -5.00
CA ALA A 81 -20.13 5.56 -4.22
C ALA A 81 -19.80 6.84 -5.02
N PHE A 82 -19.24 6.71 -6.22
CA PHE A 82 -18.83 7.82 -7.07
C PHE A 82 -19.65 7.89 -8.38
N PRO A 83 -19.83 9.10 -8.97
CA PRO A 83 -20.58 9.27 -10.21
C PRO A 83 -19.95 8.60 -11.44
N ARG A 84 -18.67 8.23 -11.36
CA ARG A 84 -17.94 7.53 -12.41
C ARG A 84 -17.03 6.46 -11.81
N VAL A 85 -16.85 5.37 -12.52
CA VAL A 85 -15.83 4.36 -12.24
C VAL A 85 -14.61 4.65 -13.13
N PRO A 86 -13.41 4.88 -12.56
CA PRO A 86 -12.20 5.04 -13.35
C PRO A 86 -11.94 3.81 -14.23
N CYS A 87 -11.50 4.03 -15.48
CA CYS A 87 -10.93 2.93 -16.25
C CYS A 87 -9.69 2.38 -15.52
N SER A 88 -9.62 1.06 -15.36
CA SER A 88 -8.42 0.35 -14.93
C SER A 88 -7.43 0.26 -16.10
N CYS A 89 -6.94 1.38 -16.62
CA CYS A 89 -6.17 1.44 -17.87
C CYS A 89 -4.63 1.34 -17.65
N ALA A 90 -4.13 0.75 -16.55
CA ALA A 90 -2.68 0.59 -16.35
C ALA A 90 -2.18 -0.42 -15.30
N GLY A 91 -1.01 -1.02 -15.58
CA GLY A 91 -0.04 -1.58 -14.62
C GLY A 91 -0.19 -3.08 -14.30
N PHE A 92 0.72 -3.63 -13.49
CA PHE A 92 0.68 -5.07 -13.10
C PHE A 92 -0.63 -5.47 -12.37
N LEU A 93 -1.30 -4.49 -11.77
CA LEU A 93 -2.57 -4.61 -11.06
C LEU A 93 -3.81 -4.44 -11.98
N GLU A 94 -3.64 -4.12 -13.26
CA GLU A 94 -4.75 -3.93 -14.22
C GLU A 94 -5.64 -5.17 -14.38
N SER A 95 -5.06 -6.35 -14.18
CA SER A 95 -5.72 -7.65 -14.43
C SER A 95 -6.60 -8.17 -13.29
N MET A 96 -6.50 -7.62 -12.08
CA MET A 96 -7.15 -8.19 -10.89
C MET A 96 -8.61 -7.73 -10.70
N GLY A 97 -8.95 -6.53 -11.17
CA GLY A 97 -10.26 -5.91 -10.94
C GLY A 97 -10.48 -5.47 -9.49
N TRP A 98 -11.48 -4.63 -9.27
CA TRP A 98 -11.80 -4.04 -7.96
C TRP A 98 -11.97 -5.05 -6.80
N PRO A 99 -12.75 -6.14 -6.93
CA PRO A 99 -12.93 -7.08 -5.82
C PRO A 99 -11.63 -7.79 -5.43
N ALA A 100 -10.81 -8.21 -6.40
CA ALA A 100 -9.56 -8.89 -6.08
C ALA A 100 -8.54 -7.93 -5.43
N HIS A 101 -8.49 -6.66 -5.86
CA HIS A 101 -7.67 -5.64 -5.19
C HIS A 101 -8.11 -5.38 -3.75
N PHE A 102 -9.42 -5.33 -3.51
CA PHE A 102 -9.93 -5.16 -2.16
C PHE A 102 -9.51 -6.31 -1.24
N VAL A 103 -9.65 -7.55 -1.73
CA VAL A 103 -9.20 -8.76 -1.01
C VAL A 103 -7.70 -8.75 -0.79
N PHE A 104 -6.91 -8.41 -1.82
CA PHE A 104 -5.45 -8.30 -1.72
C PHE A 104 -5.02 -7.34 -0.60
N ASN A 105 -5.55 -6.12 -0.60
CA ASN A 105 -5.24 -5.14 0.46
C ASN A 105 -5.68 -5.64 1.84
N SER A 106 -6.85 -6.28 1.92
CA SER A 106 -7.37 -6.85 3.18
C SER A 106 -6.45 -7.93 3.75
N ILE A 107 -5.90 -8.80 2.90
CA ILE A 107 -4.91 -9.82 3.33
C ILE A 107 -3.67 -9.16 3.90
N PHE A 108 -3.14 -8.10 3.27
CA PHE A 108 -1.96 -7.39 3.77
C PHE A 108 -2.22 -6.62 5.07
N ILE A 109 -3.43 -6.09 5.26
CA ILE A 109 -3.86 -5.50 6.54
C ILE A 109 -3.80 -6.56 7.64
N LEU A 110 -4.40 -7.74 7.41
CA LEU A 110 -4.42 -8.84 8.38
C LEU A 110 -3.00 -9.35 8.68
N ALA A 111 -2.16 -9.51 7.65
CA ALA A 111 -0.76 -9.91 7.81
C ALA A 111 0.04 -8.88 8.62
N GLY A 112 -0.20 -7.58 8.40
CA GLY A 112 0.40 -6.51 9.18
C GLY A 112 -0.03 -6.54 10.64
N LEU A 113 -1.34 -6.71 10.90
CA LEU A 113 -1.90 -6.83 12.25
C LEU A 113 -1.30 -8.03 12.98
N PHE A 114 -1.24 -9.18 12.32
CA PHE A 114 -0.60 -10.38 12.87
C PHE A 114 0.87 -10.10 13.22
N GLY A 115 1.62 -9.47 12.32
CA GLY A 115 3.02 -9.12 12.56
C GLY A 115 3.25 -8.12 13.70
N LEU A 116 2.30 -7.23 13.97
CA LEU A 116 2.37 -6.29 15.10
C LEU A 116 1.99 -6.94 16.43
N LEU A 117 0.97 -7.79 16.42
CA LEU A 117 0.45 -8.45 17.63
C LEU A 117 1.29 -9.65 18.05
N TRP A 118 1.99 -10.28 17.09
CA TRP A 118 2.85 -11.42 17.36
C TRP A 118 4.18 -10.98 17.98
N LYS A 119 4.28 -11.10 19.30
CA LYS A 119 5.56 -11.01 20.00
C LYS A 119 6.22 -12.39 20.02
N PRO A 120 7.39 -12.59 19.38
CA PRO A 120 8.17 -13.80 19.60
C PRO A 120 8.46 -13.93 21.10
N LYS A 121 8.27 -15.13 21.65
CA LYS A 121 8.66 -15.43 23.04
C LYS A 121 10.17 -15.19 23.14
N ASP A 122 10.59 -14.30 24.03
CA ASP A 122 12.01 -13.98 24.22
C ASP A 122 12.79 -15.27 24.52
N ARG A 123 13.67 -15.68 23.59
CA ARG A 123 14.66 -16.75 23.85
C ARG A 123 15.80 -16.15 24.67
N LYS A 124 15.51 -15.78 25.92
CA LYS A 124 16.52 -15.36 26.91
C LYS A 124 16.26 -16.10 28.21
N THR A 125 16.82 -17.30 28.36
CA THR A 125 17.23 -17.96 29.63
C THR A 125 17.64 -19.41 29.35
N GLU A 126 18.81 -19.66 28.77
CA GLU A 126 19.40 -21.03 28.75
C GLU A 126 20.93 -21.06 28.62
N HIS A 127 21.62 -19.96 28.92
CA HIS A 127 23.08 -19.92 29.07
C HIS A 127 23.48 -19.24 30.38
N ALA A 128 22.94 -19.78 31.47
CA ALA A 128 23.47 -19.59 32.82
C ALA A 128 23.28 -20.92 33.55
N THR A 129 24.21 -21.85 33.37
CA THR A 129 24.43 -22.99 34.27
C THR A 129 25.89 -23.40 34.15
#